data_AF-A0A0W1IGP1-F1
#
_entry.id   AF-A0A0W1IGP1-F1
#
_cell.length_a   1.000
_cell.length_b   1.000
_cell.length_c   1.000
_cell.angle_alpha   90.00
_cell.angle_beta   90.00
_cell.angle_gamma   90.00
#
_symmetry.space_group_name_H-M   'P 1'
#
loop_
_entity.id
_entity.type
_entity.pdbx_description
1 polymer ?
#
loop_
_entity_poly.entity_id
_entity_poly.type
_entity_poly.pdbx_seq_one_letter_code
_entity_poly.pdbx_strand_id
1 'polypeptide(L)'
;MTEALGLDLHEMPRQLDDVDATRAPSPHHPWPVASIGKLTNEAIHGRLSQGVAIDAHFSGNGGDGIFCSIHSAVPFLDRYLAEGPRLGLGDTLRDICLVTGADRMTVLRYAWNRYRRNGGIHLARYYGAGIANDILTEIEAEGPAHPWLVAPEDALPGKTVHVAYLMRSQKGIELYVDGAKRGSLVSG
;
A
#
# COMPACT_ATOMS: atom_id res chain seq x y z
N MET A 1 -3.74 -12.02 -21.08
CA MET A 1 -3.71 -12.93 -19.92
C MET A 1 -4.93 -13.83 -19.89
N THR A 2 -6.15 -13.28 -19.87
CA THR A 2 -7.40 -14.06 -19.95
C THR A 2 -7.48 -14.94 -21.19
N GLU A 3 -7.13 -14.40 -22.36
CA GLU A 3 -7.02 -15.17 -23.62
C GLU A 3 -6.02 -16.34 -23.52
N ALA A 4 -4.82 -16.09 -22.97
CA ALA A 4 -3.81 -17.11 -22.76
C ALA A 4 -4.22 -18.19 -21.75
N LEU A 5 -5.16 -17.89 -20.85
CA LEU A 5 -5.69 -18.79 -19.83
C LEU A 5 -7.06 -19.38 -20.23
N GLY A 6 -7.65 -18.97 -21.35
CA GLY A 6 -9.00 -19.35 -21.76
C GLY A 6 -10.10 -18.93 -20.77
N LEU A 7 -9.92 -17.82 -20.06
CA LEU A 7 -10.87 -17.33 -19.05
C LEU A 7 -11.72 -16.17 -19.57
N ASP A 8 -12.96 -16.10 -19.11
CA ASP A 8 -13.84 -14.97 -19.38
C ASP A 8 -13.37 -13.71 -18.65
N LEU A 9 -13.35 -12.59 -19.38
CA LEU A 9 -13.00 -11.28 -18.83
C LEU A 9 -14.28 -10.47 -18.60
N HIS A 10 -14.56 -10.15 -17.33
CA HIS A 10 -15.60 -9.21 -16.95
C HIS A 10 -14.97 -7.85 -16.61
N GLU A 11 -15.20 -6.85 -17.45
CA GLU A 11 -14.77 -5.48 -17.19
C GLU A 11 -15.83 -4.71 -16.43
N MET A 12 -15.48 -4.22 -15.24
CA MET A 12 -16.39 -3.43 -14.39
C MET A 12 -15.70 -2.13 -13.96
N PRO A 13 -16.08 -0.97 -14.52
CA PRO A 13 -15.49 0.30 -14.11
C PRO A 13 -15.89 0.64 -12.67
N ARG A 14 -14.97 1.24 -11.92
CA ARG A 14 -15.28 1.82 -10.61
C ARG A 14 -16.14 3.07 -10.79
N GLN A 15 -17.19 3.19 -10.00
CA GLN A 15 -18.04 4.39 -9.97
C GLN A 15 -17.79 5.18 -8.70
N LEU A 16 -17.78 6.51 -8.79
CA LEU A 16 -17.62 7.35 -7.60
C LEU A 16 -18.79 7.19 -6.64
N ASP A 17 -19.99 6.95 -7.16
CA ASP A 17 -21.21 6.73 -6.38
C ASP A 17 -21.18 5.45 -5.52
N ASP A 18 -20.23 4.54 -5.78
CA ASP A 18 -19.98 3.37 -4.92
C ASP A 18 -19.31 3.76 -3.59
N VAL A 19 -18.81 4.99 -3.46
CA VAL A 19 -18.09 5.49 -2.29
C VAL A 19 -18.97 6.38 -1.44
N ASP A 20 -19.45 5.84 -0.33
CA ASP A 20 -20.10 6.62 0.73
C ASP A 20 -19.11 6.93 1.86
N ALA A 21 -18.70 8.19 1.96
CA ALA A 21 -17.77 8.64 3.00
C ALA A 21 -18.33 8.59 4.42
N THR A 22 -19.64 8.42 4.58
CA THR A 22 -20.30 8.27 5.88
C THR A 22 -20.33 6.80 6.34
N ARG A 23 -20.00 5.86 5.44
CA ARG A 23 -20.01 4.42 5.73
C ARG A 23 -18.61 3.91 6.01
N ALA A 24 -18.45 3.20 7.14
CA ALA A 24 -17.21 2.51 7.43
C ALA A 24 -16.97 1.37 6.42
N PRO A 25 -15.77 1.22 5.82
CA PRO A 25 -15.50 0.19 4.82
C PRO A 25 -15.42 -1.24 5.37
N SER A 26 -15.32 -1.39 6.69
CA SER A 26 -15.28 -2.69 7.36
C SER A 26 -15.84 -2.56 8.79
N PRO A 27 -17.15 -2.33 8.95
CA PRO A 27 -17.75 -1.93 10.24
C PRO A 27 -17.66 -3.02 11.31
N HIS A 28 -17.54 -4.28 10.90
CA HIS A 28 -17.41 -5.43 11.81
C HIS A 28 -15.95 -5.81 12.09
N HIS A 29 -14.99 -5.11 11.51
CA HIS A 29 -13.58 -5.35 11.77
C HIS A 29 -13.14 -4.52 12.98
N PRO A 30 -12.58 -5.12 14.04
CA PRO A 30 -12.19 -4.38 15.24
C PRO A 30 -11.09 -3.35 14.95
N TRP A 31 -10.33 -3.54 13.88
CA TRP A 31 -9.28 -2.64 13.45
C TRP A 31 -9.70 -1.78 12.24
N PRO A 32 -9.83 -0.45 12.35
CA PRO A 32 -10.26 0.43 11.27
C PRO A 32 -9.13 0.73 10.27
N VAL A 33 -8.60 -0.31 9.62
CA VAL A 33 -7.50 -0.20 8.64
C VAL A 33 -7.95 -0.28 7.18
N ALA A 34 -9.23 -0.59 6.95
CA ALA A 34 -9.79 -0.69 5.62
C ALA A 34 -9.83 0.68 4.93
N SER A 35 -9.19 0.80 3.77
CA SER A 35 -9.31 1.99 2.93
C SER A 35 -10.74 2.16 2.42
N ILE A 36 -11.18 3.40 2.25
CA ILE A 36 -12.48 3.74 1.66
C ILE A 36 -12.69 3.12 0.26
N GLY A 37 -11.60 2.90 -0.47
CA GLY A 37 -11.64 2.21 -1.77
C GLY A 37 -12.21 0.78 -1.70
N LYS A 38 -12.21 0.13 -0.53
CA LYS A 38 -12.82 -1.20 -0.34
C LYS A 38 -14.33 -1.20 -0.66
N LEU A 39 -15.02 -0.08 -0.44
CA LEU A 39 -16.44 0.07 -0.77
C LEU A 39 -16.71 -0.15 -2.27
N THR A 40 -15.81 0.32 -3.13
CA THR A 40 -15.92 0.10 -4.59
C THR A 40 -15.77 -1.37 -4.96
N ASN A 41 -14.87 -2.10 -4.30
CA ASN A 41 -14.69 -3.53 -4.54
C ASN A 41 -15.93 -4.32 -4.08
N GLU A 42 -16.50 -3.97 -2.92
CA GLU A 42 -17.74 -4.57 -2.41
C GLU A 42 -18.91 -4.36 -3.40
N ALA A 43 -19.08 -3.14 -3.91
CA ALA A 43 -20.13 -2.81 -4.87
C ALA A 43 -19.96 -3.58 -6.19
N ILE A 44 -18.72 -3.66 -6.71
CA ILE A 44 -18.40 -4.44 -7.93
C ILE A 44 -18.69 -5.93 -7.72
N HIS A 45 -18.25 -6.51 -6.61
CA HIS A 45 -18.53 -7.92 -6.31
C HIS A 45 -20.04 -8.17 -6.21
N GLY A 46 -20.78 -7.30 -5.52
CA GLY A 46 -22.22 -7.39 -5.40
C GLY A 46 -22.94 -7.36 -6.76
N ARG A 47 -22.52 -6.47 -7.68
CA ARG A 47 -23.06 -6.44 -9.04
C ARG A 47 -22.71 -7.70 -9.84
N LEU A 48 -21.48 -8.21 -9.71
CA LEU A 48 -21.05 -9.42 -10.43
C LEU A 48 -21.81 -10.67 -9.96
N SER A 49 -22.04 -10.81 -8.66
CA SER A 49 -22.80 -11.92 -8.06
C SER A 49 -24.27 -11.98 -8.50
N GLN A 50 -24.84 -10.91 -9.07
CA GLN A 50 -26.20 -10.92 -9.62
C GLN A 50 -26.30 -11.70 -10.94
N GLY A 51 -25.20 -11.80 -11.69
CA GLY A 51 -25.16 -12.46 -13.00
C GLY A 51 -24.37 -13.76 -13.03
N VAL A 52 -23.49 -13.98 -12.06
CA VAL A 52 -22.59 -15.13 -12.00
C VAL A 52 -22.55 -15.69 -10.59
N ALA A 53 -22.66 -17.01 -10.43
CA ALA A 53 -22.41 -17.66 -9.15
C ALA A 53 -20.90 -17.64 -8.86
N ILE A 54 -20.51 -17.02 -7.74
CA ILE A 54 -19.11 -16.87 -7.33
C ILE A 54 -18.91 -17.51 -5.97
N ASP A 55 -18.10 -18.56 -5.92
CA ASP A 55 -17.77 -19.23 -4.67
C ASP A 55 -16.69 -18.49 -3.86
N ALA A 56 -15.76 -17.83 -4.55
CA ALA A 56 -14.63 -17.14 -3.93
C ALA A 56 -14.07 -16.01 -4.80
N HIS A 57 -13.51 -14.99 -4.15
CA HIS A 57 -12.74 -13.93 -4.80
C HIS A 57 -11.25 -14.06 -4.43
N PHE A 58 -10.39 -14.13 -5.44
CA PHE A 58 -8.95 -14.08 -5.27
C PHE A 58 -8.43 -12.71 -5.71
N SER A 59 -7.53 -12.12 -4.93
CA SER A 59 -6.90 -10.84 -5.28
C SER A 59 -5.40 -10.87 -5.06
N GLY A 60 -4.65 -10.24 -5.96
CA GLY A 60 -3.21 -9.99 -5.80
C GLY A 60 -2.89 -8.76 -4.94
N ASN A 61 -3.89 -8.21 -4.23
CA ASN A 61 -3.71 -7.02 -3.41
C ASN A 61 -2.64 -7.28 -2.34
N GLY A 62 -1.70 -6.35 -2.20
CA GLY A 62 -0.57 -6.47 -1.28
C GLY A 62 0.72 -7.01 -1.91
N GLY A 63 0.66 -7.56 -3.12
CA GLY A 63 1.83 -8.03 -3.87
C GLY A 63 2.89 -6.94 -4.11
N ASP A 64 2.47 -5.70 -4.37
CA ASP A 64 3.38 -4.56 -4.52
C ASP A 64 4.26 -4.33 -3.28
N GLY A 65 3.75 -4.62 -2.09
CA GLY A 65 4.52 -4.52 -0.86
C GLY A 65 5.54 -5.64 -0.70
N ILE A 66 5.23 -6.84 -1.22
CA ILE A 66 6.17 -7.98 -1.23
C ILE A 66 7.33 -7.71 -2.19
N PHE A 67 7.02 -7.35 -3.43
CA PHE A 67 8.02 -7.11 -4.48
C PHE A 67 8.68 -5.73 -4.40
N CYS A 68 8.25 -4.88 -3.48
CA CYS A 68 8.75 -3.51 -3.32
C CYS A 68 8.66 -2.71 -4.64
N SER A 69 7.48 -2.71 -5.28
CA SER A 69 7.19 -1.93 -6.49
C SER A 69 7.07 -0.43 -6.15
N ILE A 70 8.18 0.18 -5.73
CA ILE A 70 8.21 1.57 -5.27
C ILE A 70 8.35 2.54 -6.45
N HIS A 71 7.29 3.30 -6.73
CA HIS A 71 7.33 4.45 -7.65
C HIS A 71 7.93 5.67 -6.94
N SER A 72 9.24 5.64 -6.67
CA SER A 72 9.90 6.70 -5.90
C SER A 72 11.35 6.93 -6.33
N ALA A 73 11.93 8.05 -5.88
CA ALA A 73 13.34 8.38 -6.08
C ALA A 73 14.31 7.62 -5.13
N VAL A 74 13.79 6.74 -4.27
CA VAL A 74 14.58 6.02 -3.26
C VAL A 74 15.65 5.09 -3.85
N PRO A 75 15.39 4.34 -4.94
CA PRO A 75 16.41 3.47 -5.54
C PRO A 75 17.64 4.25 -6.02
N PHE A 76 17.46 5.50 -6.47
CA PHE A 76 18.57 6.37 -6.83
C PHE A 76 19.43 6.71 -5.61
N LEU A 77 18.79 7.03 -4.49
CA LEU A 77 19.49 7.33 -3.24
C LEU A 77 20.23 6.11 -2.68
N ASP A 78 19.60 4.94 -2.69
CA ASP A 78 20.22 3.68 -2.26
C ASP A 78 21.49 3.39 -3.06
N ARG A 79 21.42 3.52 -4.39
CA ARG A 79 22.57 3.28 -5.26
C ARG A 79 23.66 4.31 -5.05
N TYR A 80 23.31 5.58 -4.87
CA TYR A 80 24.29 6.62 -4.53
C TYR A 80 25.00 6.33 -3.19
N LEU A 81 24.26 5.92 -2.17
CA LEU A 81 24.83 5.63 -0.84
C LEU A 81 25.68 4.35 -0.85
N ALA A 82 25.30 3.33 -1.62
CA ALA A 82 26.02 2.06 -1.69
C ALA A 82 27.26 2.12 -2.61
N GLU A 83 27.15 2.81 -3.75
CA GLU A 83 28.15 2.74 -4.82
C GLU A 83 28.88 4.07 -5.08
N GLY A 84 28.39 5.19 -4.55
CA GLY A 84 28.87 6.54 -4.86
C GLY A 84 28.45 7.02 -6.26
N PRO A 85 29.03 8.14 -6.75
CA PRO A 85 28.69 8.73 -8.05
C PRO A 85 29.33 7.95 -9.22
N ARG A 86 28.84 6.74 -9.49
CA ARG A 86 29.29 5.87 -10.58
C ARG A 86 28.33 5.89 -11.77
N LEU A 87 28.78 5.37 -12.92
CA LEU A 87 28.00 5.32 -14.17
C LEU A 87 26.60 4.68 -13.99
N GLY A 88 26.46 3.69 -13.11
CA GLY A 88 25.20 3.02 -12.82
C GLY A 88 24.08 3.93 -12.27
N LEU A 89 24.40 5.10 -11.73
CA LEU A 89 23.39 6.07 -11.31
C LEU A 89 22.61 6.66 -12.48
N GLY A 90 23.27 6.84 -13.64
CA GLY A 90 22.63 7.35 -14.84
C GLY A 90 21.55 6.40 -15.35
N ASP A 91 21.84 5.10 -15.35
CA ASP A 91 20.88 4.05 -15.70
C ASP A 91 19.71 4.01 -14.72
N THR A 92 19.98 4.00 -13.41
CA THR A 92 18.92 4.01 -12.39
C THR A 92 18.04 5.25 -12.50
N LEU A 93 18.62 6.43 -12.77
CA LEU A 93 17.86 7.66 -12.97
C LEU A 93 16.94 7.56 -14.20
N ARG A 94 17.44 7.02 -15.32
CA ARG A 94 16.64 6.79 -16.53
C ARG A 94 15.48 5.83 -16.24
N ASP A 95 15.76 4.71 -15.56
CA ASP A 95 14.76 3.68 -15.30
C ASP A 95 13.64 4.21 -14.39
N ILE A 96 13.99 5.01 -13.38
CA ILE A 96 12.99 5.70 -12.55
C ILE A 96 12.15 6.67 -13.39
N CYS A 97 12.75 7.44 -14.30
CA CYS A 97 12.01 8.33 -15.18
C CYS A 97 11.03 7.54 -16.07
N LEU A 98 11.46 6.39 -16.59
CA LEU A 98 10.60 5.50 -17.40
C LEU A 98 9.41 4.94 -16.60
N VAL A 99 9.65 4.46 -15.38
CA VAL A 99 8.60 3.84 -14.54
C VAL A 99 7.66 4.85 -13.91
N THR A 100 8.14 6.07 -13.61
CA THR A 100 7.35 7.10 -12.91
C THR A 100 6.77 8.17 -13.84
N GLY A 101 7.30 8.31 -15.06
CA GLY A 101 6.99 9.42 -15.97
C GLY A 101 7.56 10.78 -15.53
N ALA A 102 8.32 10.83 -14.42
CA ALA A 102 8.92 12.06 -13.94
C ALA A 102 10.18 12.43 -14.73
N ASP A 103 10.49 13.72 -14.80
CA ASP A 103 11.75 14.20 -15.36
C ASP A 103 12.92 14.00 -14.37
N ARG A 104 14.15 14.03 -14.92
CA ARG A 104 15.39 13.80 -14.16
C ARG A 104 15.56 14.77 -13.00
N MET A 105 15.25 16.06 -13.19
CA MET A 105 15.41 17.08 -12.15
C MET A 105 14.40 16.86 -11.02
N THR A 106 13.19 16.44 -11.34
CA THR A 106 12.21 16.02 -10.35
C THR A 106 12.73 14.83 -9.54
N VAL A 107 13.21 13.76 -10.17
CA VAL A 107 13.74 12.59 -9.44
C VAL A 107 14.89 12.99 -8.51
N LEU A 108 15.87 13.77 -9.00
CA LEU A 108 17.00 14.24 -8.20
C LEU A 108 16.56 15.12 -7.02
N ARG A 109 15.63 16.05 -7.25
CA ARG A 109 15.07 16.91 -6.20
C ARG A 109 14.38 16.09 -5.12
N TYR A 110 13.62 15.06 -5.50
CA TYR A 110 12.94 14.18 -4.54
C TYR A 110 13.93 13.31 -3.77
N ALA A 111 14.96 12.77 -4.43
CA ALA A 111 16.03 12.02 -3.78
C ALA A 111 16.76 12.91 -2.75
N TRP A 112 17.15 14.13 -3.15
CA TRP A 112 17.83 15.08 -2.27
C TRP A 112 16.97 15.55 -1.10
N ASN A 113 15.71 15.93 -1.34
CA ASN A 113 14.78 16.32 -0.29
C ASN A 113 14.53 15.20 0.71
N ARG A 114 14.53 13.96 0.23
CA ARG A 114 14.41 12.78 1.08
C ARG A 114 15.67 12.56 1.91
N TYR A 115 16.85 12.61 1.29
CA TYR A 115 18.14 12.48 1.95
C TYR A 115 18.31 13.51 3.09
N ARG A 116 17.99 14.79 2.82
CA ARG A 116 18.14 15.88 3.80
C ARG A 116 17.31 15.75 5.09
N ARG A 117 16.26 14.93 5.10
CA ARG A 117 15.39 14.81 6.28
C ARG A 117 16.03 13.92 7.34
N ASN A 118 16.26 12.65 7.02
CA ASN A 118 16.81 11.64 7.95
C ASN A 118 17.74 10.67 7.22
N GLY A 119 18.64 11.17 6.37
CA GLY A 119 19.46 10.32 5.49
C GLY A 119 18.64 9.53 4.46
N GLY A 120 17.34 9.83 4.33
CA GLY A 120 16.39 9.11 3.49
C GLY A 120 15.62 7.97 4.18
N ILE A 121 15.98 7.65 5.42
CA ILE A 121 15.34 6.61 6.24
C ILE A 121 13.84 6.89 6.37
N HIS A 122 13.04 5.85 6.16
CA HIS A 122 11.61 5.89 6.36
C HIS A 122 11.28 5.70 7.84
N LEU A 123 10.73 6.74 8.47
CA LEU A 123 10.16 6.62 9.79
C LEU A 123 8.69 6.21 9.69
N ALA A 124 8.29 5.26 10.52
CA ALA A 124 6.89 4.92 10.70
C ALA A 124 6.14 6.19 11.11
N ARG A 125 5.02 6.47 10.42
CA ARG A 125 4.14 7.60 10.74
C ARG A 125 2.84 7.06 11.28
N TYR A 126 2.41 7.63 12.40
CA TYR A 126 1.10 7.39 12.98
C TYR A 126 0.07 8.28 12.26
N TYR A 127 -1.07 7.69 11.90
CA TYR A 127 -2.19 8.47 11.40
C TYR A 127 -3.04 8.89 12.61
N GLY A 128 -2.77 10.09 13.13
CA GLY A 128 -3.40 10.60 14.35
C GLY A 128 -4.77 11.24 14.15
N ALA A 129 -5.38 11.16 12.96
CA ALA A 129 -6.66 11.84 12.75
C ALA A 129 -7.76 11.22 13.63
N GLY A 130 -8.43 12.07 14.41
CA GLY A 130 -9.44 11.64 15.39
C GLY A 130 -8.87 11.14 16.72
N ILE A 131 -7.55 11.16 16.91
CA ILE A 131 -6.88 10.87 18.19
C ILE A 131 -6.58 12.20 18.90
N ALA A 132 -6.82 12.25 20.21
CA ALA A 132 -6.48 13.41 21.01
C ALA A 132 -4.95 13.65 21.03
N ASN A 133 -4.53 14.93 21.01
CA ASN A 133 -3.12 15.27 20.83
C ASN A 133 -2.21 14.76 21.95
N ASP A 134 -2.71 14.71 23.19
CA ASP A 134 -2.01 14.15 24.34
C ASP A 134 -1.73 12.66 24.17
N ILE A 135 -2.75 11.89 23.77
CA ILE A 135 -2.61 10.46 23.47
C ILE A 135 -1.65 10.24 22.30
N LEU A 136 -1.74 11.04 21.24
CA LEU A 136 -0.84 10.94 20.10
C LEU A 136 0.61 11.19 20.50
N THR A 137 0.84 12.19 21.37
CA THR A 137 2.18 12.51 21.89
C THR A 137 2.74 11.35 22.71
N GLU A 138 1.92 10.69 23.53
CA GLU A 138 2.31 9.51 24.31
C GLU A 138 2.71 8.33 23.39
N ILE A 139 1.89 8.02 22.39
CA ILE A 139 2.19 6.98 21.39
C ILE A 139 3.49 7.28 20.62
N GLU A 140 3.71 8.55 20.26
CA GLU A 140 4.94 8.96 19.58
C GLU A 140 6.17 8.83 20.50
N ALA A 141 6.01 9.12 21.78
CA ALA A 141 7.08 9.00 22.78
C ALA A 141 7.46 7.54 23.08
N GLU A 142 6.51 6.61 23.04
CA GLU A 142 6.77 5.16 23.16
C GLU A 142 7.61 4.62 21.98
N GLY A 143 7.57 5.32 20.84
CA GLY A 143 8.33 4.95 19.65
C GLY A 143 7.69 3.79 18.88
N PRO A 144 8.42 3.17 17.92
CA PRO A 144 7.86 2.11 17.09
C PRO A 144 7.49 0.87 17.91
N ALA A 145 6.23 0.44 17.80
CA ALA A 145 5.71 -0.73 18.50
C ALA A 145 6.37 -2.08 18.13
N HIS A 146 7.16 -2.15 17.05
CA HIS A 146 7.78 -3.38 16.59
C HIS A 146 9.26 -3.20 16.21
N PRO A 147 10.16 -4.13 16.60
CA PRO A 147 11.59 -4.06 16.28
C PRO A 147 11.91 -3.89 14.79
N TRP A 148 11.07 -4.42 13.90
CA TRP A 148 11.25 -4.27 12.44
C TRP A 148 11.15 -2.82 11.95
N LEU A 149 10.51 -1.93 12.70
CA LEU A 149 10.41 -0.51 12.36
C LEU A 149 11.62 0.31 12.87
N VAL A 150 12.51 -0.32 13.62
CA VAL A 150 13.80 0.27 14.01
C VAL A 150 14.82 -0.10 12.93
N ALA A 151 15.21 0.89 12.13
CA ALA A 151 16.20 0.68 11.08
C ALA A 151 17.60 0.47 11.68
N PRO A 152 18.35 -0.56 11.25
CA PRO A 152 19.78 -0.67 11.51
C PRO A 152 20.55 0.56 11.01
N GLU A 153 21.72 0.85 11.60
CA GLU A 153 22.54 2.02 11.25
C GLU A 153 23.05 1.99 9.79
N ASP A 154 23.27 0.80 9.25
CA ASP A 154 23.74 0.56 7.88
C ASP A 154 22.59 0.35 6.88
N ALA A 155 21.34 0.47 7.32
CA ALA A 155 20.18 0.22 6.47
C ALA A 155 20.04 1.29 5.39
N LEU A 156 19.98 0.86 4.13
CA LEU A 156 19.68 1.75 3.03
C LEU A 156 18.21 2.23 3.08
N PRO A 157 17.94 3.49 2.67
CA PRO A 157 16.61 4.08 2.64
C PRO A 157 15.52 3.20 2.01
N GLY A 158 15.78 2.52 0.90
CA GLY A 158 14.82 1.66 0.23
C GLY A 158 14.42 0.44 1.04
N LYS A 159 15.33 -0.13 1.83
CA LYS A 159 14.99 -1.23 2.74
C LYS A 159 14.05 -0.78 3.85
N THR A 160 14.25 0.41 4.39
CA THR A 160 13.34 0.96 5.41
C THR A 160 11.93 1.22 4.84
N VAL A 161 11.83 1.65 3.58
CA VAL A 161 10.54 1.75 2.87
C VAL A 161 9.92 0.38 2.64
N HIS A 162 10.72 -0.59 2.19
CA HIS A 162 10.26 -1.96 1.91
C HIS A 162 9.64 -2.58 3.16
N VAL A 163 10.32 -2.53 4.30
CA VAL A 163 9.80 -3.06 5.57
C VAL A 163 8.49 -2.39 5.97
N ALA A 164 8.38 -1.06 5.83
CA ALA A 164 7.12 -0.36 6.09
C ALA A 164 6.00 -0.75 5.12
N TYR A 165 6.32 -1.05 3.86
CA TYR A 165 5.38 -1.58 2.88
C TYR A 165 4.91 -3.00 3.23
N LEU A 166 5.82 -3.88 3.67
CA LEU A 166 5.48 -5.23 4.14
C LEU A 166 4.49 -5.17 5.33
N MET A 167 4.76 -4.32 6.32
CA MET A 167 3.86 -4.10 7.46
C MET A 167 2.48 -3.59 7.02
N ARG A 168 2.40 -2.76 5.98
CA ARG A 168 1.12 -2.32 5.41
C ARG A 168 0.40 -3.46 4.68
N SER A 169 1.12 -4.30 3.94
CA SER A 169 0.53 -5.45 3.24
C SER A 169 -0.06 -6.48 4.20
N GLN A 170 0.52 -6.67 5.39
CA GLN A 170 -0.02 -7.60 6.40
C GLN A 170 -1.46 -7.25 6.80
N LYS A 171 -1.81 -5.95 6.87
CA LYS A 171 -3.19 -5.50 7.15
C LYS A 171 -4.19 -6.04 6.13
N GLY A 172 -3.77 -6.29 4.89
CA GLY A 172 -4.62 -6.83 3.83
C GLY A 172 -5.08 -8.27 4.05
N ILE A 173 -4.33 -9.06 4.83
CA ILE A 173 -4.65 -10.47 5.11
C ILE A 173 -5.94 -10.58 5.91
N GLU A 174 -6.12 -9.71 6.91
CA GLU A 174 -7.28 -9.71 7.81
C GLU A 174 -8.54 -9.08 7.16
N LEU A 175 -8.38 -8.32 6.07
CA LEU A 175 -9.49 -7.60 5.44
C LEU A 175 -10.41 -8.49 4.58
N TYR A 176 -10.02 -9.75 4.31
CA TYR A 176 -10.78 -10.75 3.54
C TYR A 176 -11.26 -11.92 4.40
N VAL A 177 -11.74 -11.65 5.62
CA VAL A 177 -12.41 -12.68 6.43
C VAL A 177 -13.88 -12.80 6.00
N ASP A 178 -14.21 -13.95 5.42
CA ASP A 178 -15.53 -14.56 5.17
C ASP A 178 -16.73 -13.63 4.89
N GLY A 179 -16.96 -13.33 3.61
CA GLY A 179 -18.30 -13.05 3.10
C GLY A 179 -19.20 -14.31 3.04
N ALA A 180 -18.64 -15.49 3.30
CA ALA A 180 -19.25 -16.81 3.06
C ALA A 180 -20.38 -17.20 4.03
N LYS A 181 -20.81 -16.33 4.96
CA LYS A 181 -21.93 -16.63 5.89
C LYS A 181 -23.17 -15.76 5.71
N ARG A 182 -23.34 -15.08 4.58
CA ARG A 182 -24.59 -14.35 4.25
C ARG A 182 -25.51 -15.15 3.32
N GLY A 183 -25.74 -16.42 3.66
CA GLY A 183 -26.62 -17.33 2.93
C GLY A 183 -27.46 -18.23 3.84
N SER A 184 -27.81 -17.79 5.04
CA SER A 184 -28.86 -18.41 5.86
C SER A 184 -29.13 -17.47 7.02
N LEU A 185 -30.23 -16.73 6.95
CA LEU A 185 -31.04 -16.20 8.05
C LEU A 185 -32.05 -15.23 7.42
N VAL A 186 -32.97 -15.80 6.65
CA VAL A 186 -34.30 -15.22 6.42
C VAL A 186 -35.31 -16.28 6.87
N SER A 187 -36.36 -15.81 7.53
CA SER A 187 -37.58 -16.48 8.01
C SER A 187 -37.54 -17.11 9.40
N GLY A 188 -38.24 -16.41 10.30
CA GLY A 188 -38.62 -16.75 11.67
C GLY A 188 -39.43 -15.60 12.22
#